data_AF-A0A2M8EPJ4-F1
#
_entry.id   AF-A0A2M8EPJ4-F1
#
_cell.length_a   1.000
_cell.length_b   1.000
_cell.length_c   1.000
_cell.angle_alpha   90.00
_cell.angle_beta   90.00
_cell.angle_gamma   90.00
#
_symmetry.space_group_name_H-M   'P 1'
#
loop_
_entity.id
_entity.type
_entity.pdbx_description
1 polymer ?
#
loop_
_entity_poly.entity_id
_entity_poly.type
_entity_poly.pdbx_seq_one_letter_code
_entity_poly.pdbx_strand_id
1 'polypeptide(L)'
;MTVSSTAYNSLPGQTDSTPDVTASGTKTRHGVVAANFLPIGTRIKIPELYGDQVFIVEDRMNPRYWYKVDIWMEDYDDAIQYGVQNIEIEVYPNS
;
A
#
# COMPACT_ATOMS: atom_id res chain seq x y z
N MET A 1 -13.96 5.11 4.51
CA MET A 1 -14.41 4.82 3.12
C MET A 1 -13.95 3.43 2.74
N THR A 2 -14.72 2.70 1.93
CA THR A 2 -14.38 1.31 1.55
C THR A 2 -13.61 1.26 0.24
N VAL A 3 -12.49 0.54 0.19
CA VAL A 3 -11.66 0.36 -1.00
C VAL A 3 -11.19 -1.09 -1.13
N SER A 4 -11.04 -1.57 -2.37
CA SER A 4 -10.40 -2.86 -2.61
C SER A 4 -8.92 -2.77 -2.26
N SER A 5 -8.43 -3.75 -1.51
CA SER A 5 -7.04 -3.83 -1.07
C SER A 5 -6.41 -5.17 -1.39
N THR A 6 -5.13 -5.12 -1.73
CA THR A 6 -4.23 -6.27 -1.79
C THR A 6 -3.00 -6.00 -0.95
N ALA A 7 -2.20 -7.06 -0.76
CA ALA A 7 -0.84 -6.93 -0.26
C ALA A 7 0.13 -7.26 -1.39
N TYR A 8 1.25 -6.54 -1.43
CA TYR A 8 2.38 -6.84 -2.31
C TYR A 8 3.66 -6.93 -1.48
N ASN A 9 4.61 -7.71 -1.97
CA ASN A 9 5.93 -7.81 -1.36
C ASN A 9 7.03 -7.46 -2.38
N SER A 10 8.15 -6.96 -1.88
CA SER A 10 9.31 -6.55 -2.68
C SER A 10 10.17 -7.74 -3.15
N LEU A 11 9.60 -8.94 -3.33
CA LEU A 11 10.40 -10.05 -3.83
C LEU A 11 10.90 -9.73 -5.25
N PRO A 12 12.21 -9.88 -5.55
CA PRO A 12 12.81 -9.53 -6.84
C PRO A 12 12.17 -10.22 -8.06
N GLY A 13 11.32 -11.23 -7.87
CA GLY A 13 10.57 -11.92 -8.93
C GLY A 13 9.20 -11.31 -9.28
N GLN A 14 8.78 -10.21 -8.64
CA GLN A 14 7.49 -9.53 -8.89
C GLN A 14 7.65 -8.08 -9.38
N THR A 15 8.87 -7.55 -9.45
CA THR A 15 9.15 -6.17 -9.87
C THR A 15 10.14 -6.14 -11.04
N ASP A 16 9.80 -5.39 -12.09
CA ASP A 16 10.74 -5.09 -13.18
C ASP A 16 11.81 -4.13 -12.64
N SER A 17 12.95 -4.71 -12.27
CA SER A 17 14.28 -4.07 -12.24
C SER A 17 14.69 -3.15 -11.07
N THR A 18 13.84 -2.83 -10.07
CA THR A 18 14.30 -2.21 -8.78
C THR A 18 13.36 -2.54 -7.61
N PRO A 19 13.58 -3.62 -6.84
CA PRO A 19 12.62 -4.08 -5.80
C PRO A 19 12.52 -3.16 -4.56
N ASP A 20 13.48 -2.26 -4.37
CA ASP A 20 13.71 -1.55 -3.09
C ASP A 20 13.53 -0.02 -3.17
N VAL A 21 12.91 0.51 -4.23
CA VAL A 21 12.73 1.97 -4.41
C VAL A 21 11.27 2.25 -4.76
N THR A 22 10.52 2.84 -3.82
CA THR A 22 9.15 3.32 -4.04
C THR A 22 9.13 4.44 -5.08
N ALA A 23 7.98 4.75 -5.69
CA ALA A 23 7.86 5.92 -6.58
C ALA A 23 8.26 7.26 -5.93
N SER A 24 8.30 7.36 -4.59
CA SER A 24 8.82 8.51 -3.85
C SER A 24 10.36 8.54 -3.68
N GLY A 25 11.07 7.51 -4.14
CA GLY A 25 12.53 7.37 -4.00
C GLY A 25 13.00 6.84 -2.65
N THR A 26 12.10 6.32 -1.81
CA THR A 26 12.44 5.76 -0.49
C THR A 26 12.51 4.23 -0.54
N LYS A 27 13.22 3.62 0.43
CA LYS A 27 13.14 2.17 0.63
C LYS A 27 11.74 1.77 1.06
N THR A 28 11.23 0.69 0.49
CA THR A 28 10.02 0.03 0.97
C THR A 28 10.19 -0.33 2.44
N ARG A 29 9.20 0.05 3.25
CA ARG A 29 9.19 -0.17 4.70
C ARG A 29 7.77 -0.42 5.16
N HIS A 30 7.65 -1.08 6.31
CA HIS A 30 6.37 -1.25 6.96
C HIS A 30 5.68 0.11 7.17
N GLY A 31 4.40 0.21 6.80
CA GLY A 31 3.65 1.47 6.79
C GLY A 31 3.62 2.20 5.44
N VAL A 32 4.17 1.63 4.37
CA VAL A 32 4.02 2.15 3.00
C VAL A 32 2.85 1.48 2.28
N VAL A 33 2.10 2.27 1.51
CA VAL A 33 1.07 1.77 0.60
C VAL A 33 1.22 2.37 -0.80
N ALA A 34 0.75 1.62 -1.80
CA ALA A 34 0.58 2.08 -3.16
C ALA A 34 -0.90 2.41 -3.43
N ALA A 35 -1.17 3.58 -3.99
CA ALA A 35 -2.52 3.97 -4.41
C ALA A 35 -2.42 5.01 -5.53
N ASN A 36 -3.30 4.94 -6.54
CA ASN A 36 -3.30 5.91 -7.64
C ASN A 36 -4.26 7.09 -7.40
N PHE A 37 -5.39 6.82 -6.75
CA PHE A 37 -6.45 7.81 -6.49
C PHE A 37 -6.14 8.79 -5.33
N LEU A 38 -5.06 8.57 -4.58
CA LEU A 38 -4.62 9.45 -3.49
C LEU A 38 -3.30 10.14 -3.85
N PRO A 39 -3.09 11.41 -3.47
CA PRO A 39 -1.79 12.06 -3.63
C PRO A 39 -0.67 11.31 -2.88
N ILE A 40 0.57 11.33 -3.41
CA ILE A 40 1.74 10.87 -2.66
C ILE A 40 1.86 11.69 -1.37
N GLY A 41 2.24 11.03 -0.27
CA GLY A 41 2.33 11.58 1.07
C GLY A 41 1.02 11.53 1.86
N THR A 42 -0.11 11.15 1.24
CA THR A 42 -1.39 11.03 1.96
C THR A 42 -1.26 9.99 3.06
N ARG A 43 -1.76 10.32 4.25
CA ARG A 43 -1.80 9.39 5.39
C ARG A 43 -3.14 8.69 5.42
N ILE A 44 -3.13 7.38 5.60
CA ILE A 44 -4.34 6.58 5.79
C ILE A 44 -4.22 5.72 7.04
N LYS A 45 -5.36 5.40 7.66
CA LYS A 45 -5.46 4.34 8.67
C LYS A 45 -6.38 3.24 8.14
N ILE A 46 -6.18 2.03 8.65
CA ILE A 46 -7.04 0.87 8.38
C ILE A 46 -7.47 0.30 9.74
N PRO A 47 -8.46 0.92 10.41
CA PRO A 47 -8.74 0.64 11.82
C PRO A 47 -9.06 -0.82 12.12
N GLU A 48 -9.80 -1.48 11.22
CA GLU A 48 -10.24 -2.87 11.41
C GLU A 48 -9.08 -3.88 11.37
N LEU A 49 -7.99 -3.57 10.67
CA LEU A 49 -6.86 -4.48 10.49
C LEU A 49 -5.64 -4.09 11.32
N TYR A 50 -5.37 -2.79 11.46
CA TYR A 50 -4.14 -2.27 12.06
C TYR A 50 -4.39 -1.22 13.15
N GLY A 51 -5.63 -1.01 13.56
CA GLY A 51 -6.00 -0.06 14.61
C GLY A 51 -5.51 1.36 14.30
N ASP A 52 -4.67 1.90 15.16
CA ASP A 52 -4.14 3.26 15.04
C ASP A 52 -2.92 3.42 14.13
N GLN A 53 -2.45 2.33 13.52
CA GLN A 53 -1.30 2.39 12.62
C GLN A 53 -1.59 3.29 11.41
N VAL A 54 -0.65 4.20 11.16
CA VAL A 54 -0.71 5.12 10.02
C VAL A 54 0.14 4.58 8.88
N PHE A 55 -0.46 4.52 7.71
CA PHE A 55 0.19 4.20 6.45
C PHE A 55 0.34 5.46 5.60
N ILE A 56 1.38 5.52 4.78
CA ILE A 56 1.66 6.66 3.90
C ILE A 56 1.67 6.18 2.46
N VAL A 57 0.95 6.88 1.60
CA VAL A 57 0.97 6.65 0.15
C VAL A 57 2.31 7.12 -0.41
N GLU A 58 3.24 6.20 -0.64
CA GLU A 58 4.58 6.52 -1.16
C GLU A 58 4.86 5.88 -2.52
N ASP A 59 3.93 5.05 -3.00
CA ASP A 59 4.09 4.32 -4.25
C ASP A 59 2.84 4.38 -5.15
N ARG A 60 3.01 3.97 -6.40
CA ARG A 60 1.97 3.95 -7.44
C ARG A 60 1.75 2.54 -7.96
N MET A 61 0.50 2.28 -8.35
CA MET A 61 0.13 1.01 -8.98
C MET A 61 0.12 1.16 -10.49
N ASN A 62 0.11 0.05 -11.22
CA ASN A 62 -0.16 0.08 -12.66
C ASN A 62 -1.42 0.92 -12.96
N PRO A 63 -1.41 1.83 -13.96
CA PRO A 63 -2.52 2.75 -14.24
C PRO A 63 -3.89 2.10 -14.40
N ARG A 64 -3.96 0.80 -14.75
CA ARG A 64 -5.23 0.04 -14.82
C ARG A 64 -5.92 -0.11 -13.46
N TYR A 65 -5.20 0.04 -12.35
CA TYR A 65 -5.71 -0.07 -10.99
C TYR A 65 -5.83 1.32 -10.36
N TRP A 66 -6.92 2.02 -10.66
CA TRP A 66 -7.10 3.39 -10.18
C TRP A 66 -7.61 3.46 -8.73
N TYR A 67 -8.72 2.78 -8.42
CA TYR A 67 -9.37 2.78 -7.10
C TYR A 67 -8.99 1.53 -6.27
N LYS A 68 -7.71 1.43 -5.90
CA LYS A 68 -7.16 0.30 -5.15
C LYS A 68 -6.04 0.73 -4.21
N VAL A 69 -5.91 0.05 -3.08
CA VAL A 69 -4.80 0.22 -2.11
C VAL A 69 -3.98 -1.07 -2.04
N ASP A 70 -2.69 -0.99 -2.36
CA ASP A 70 -1.76 -2.11 -2.15
C ASP A 70 -0.92 -1.85 -0.89
N ILE A 71 -1.01 -2.76 0.08
CA ILE A 71 -0.24 -2.66 1.33
C ILE A 71 1.09 -3.38 1.13
N TRP A 72 2.18 -2.69 1.41
CA TRP A 72 3.48 -3.33 1.39
C TRP A 72 3.64 -4.24 2.61
N MET A 73 4.06 -5.47 2.39
CA MET A 73 4.39 -6.45 3.43
C MET A 73 5.80 -7.01 3.20
N GLU A 74 6.52 -7.25 4.30
CA GLU A 74 7.87 -7.81 4.28
C GLU A 74 7.83 -9.32 3.95
N ASP A 75 6.93 -10.04 4.62
CA ASP A 75 6.80 -11.50 4.48
C ASP A 75 5.81 -11.89 3.37
N TYR A 76 6.23 -12.83 2.51
CA TYR A 76 5.39 -13.35 1.42
C TYR A 76 4.17 -14.12 1.92
N ASP A 77 4.36 -14.91 2.98
CA ASP A 77 3.28 -15.72 3.55
C ASP A 77 2.18 -14.83 4.14
N ASP A 78 2.54 -13.70 4.74
CA ASP A 78 1.59 -12.69 5.22
C ASP A 78 0.82 -12.05 4.08
N ALA A 79 1.49 -11.75 2.96
CA ALA A 79 0.83 -11.23 1.76
C ALA A 79 -0.18 -12.23 1.15
N ILE A 80 0.15 -13.53 1.18
CA ILE A 80 -0.80 -14.59 0.76
C ILE A 80 -1.99 -14.66 1.72
N GLN A 81 -1.73 -14.66 3.03
CA GLN A 81 -2.79 -14.76 4.03
C GLN A 81 -3.72 -13.54 4.01
N TYR A 82 -3.19 -12.36 3.70
CA TYR A 82 -3.98 -11.14 3.56
C TYR A 82 -5.00 -11.22 2.42
N GLY A 83 -4.62 -11.84 1.29
CA GLY A 83 -5.51 -12.04 0.14
C GLY A 83 -6.06 -10.73 -0.47
N VAL A 84 -7.12 -10.84 -1.27
CA VAL A 84 -7.85 -9.67 -1.80
C VAL A 84 -9.08 -9.44 -0.93
N GLN A 85 -9.22 -8.25 -0.37
CA GLN A 85 -10.35 -7.91 0.48
C GLN A 85 -10.75 -6.45 0.32
N ASN A 86 -11.97 -6.11 0.75
CA ASN A 86 -12.41 -4.73 0.84
C ASN A 86 -12.17 -4.25 2.26
N ILE A 87 -11.45 -3.15 2.42
CA ILE A 87 -11.09 -2.59 3.73
C ILE A 87 -11.72 -1.22 3.89
N GLU A 88 -12.02 -0.86 5.14
CA GLU A 88 -12.32 0.53 5.49
C GLU A 88 -11.04 1.31 5.76
N ILE A 89 -10.86 2.42 5.03
CA ILE A 89 -9.77 3.37 5.24
C ILE A 89 -10.29 4.71 5.75
N GLU A 90 -9.50 5.32 6.63
CA GLU A 90 -9.64 6.72 7.02
C GLU A 90 -8.53 7.52 6.35
N VAL A 91 -8.88 8.59 5.64
CA VAL A 91 -7.92 9.41 4.88
C VAL A 91 -7.66 10.71 5.60
N TYR A 92 -6.38 11.00 5.84
CA TYR A 92 -5.90 12.20 6.50
C TYR A 92 -5.01 12.98 5.50
N PRO A 93 -5.56 13.97 4.79
CA PRO A 93 -4.77 14.80 3.88
C PRO A 93 -3.70 15.56 4.66
N ASN A 94 -2.53 15.75 4.04
CA ASN A 94 -1.46 16.57 4.62
C ASN A 94 -1.95 18.02 4.70
N SER A 95 -1.90 18.59 5.91
CA SER A 95 -2.16 20.00 6.21
C SER A 95 -1.14 20.95 5.57
#